data_AF-A0A2E0F462-F1
#
_entry.id   AF-A0A2E0F462-F1
#
_cell.length_a   1.000
_cell.length_b   1.000
_cell.length_c   1.000
_cell.angle_alpha   90.00
_cell.angle_beta   90.00
_cell.angle_gamma   90.00
#
_symmetry.space_group_name_H-M   'P 1'
#
loop_
_entity.id
_entity.type
_entity.pdbx_description
1 polymer ?
#
loop_
_entity_poly.entity_id
_entity_poly.type
_entity_poly.pdbx_seq_one_letter_code
_entity_poly.pdbx_strand_id
1 'polypeptide(L)'
;MLSILLVSCSTSDDDVTANPQTPTYKNVNYVTITNENTGGGSQFVYLKSGISESSADICYCDASCSKEIIVVSDLQFDQQSLNFRFKKSPSDNYTTRSSIDWCTRFQ
;
A
#
# COMPACT_ATOMS: atom_id res chain seq x y z
N MET A 1 1.83 63.38 -4.70
CA MET A 1 2.30 62.13 -5.33
C MET A 1 2.72 61.19 -4.22
N LEU A 2 1.92 60.16 -3.99
CA LEU A 2 2.14 59.14 -2.97
C LEU A 2 3.08 58.09 -3.55
N SER A 3 4.35 58.12 -3.16
CA SER A 3 5.36 57.16 -3.62
C SER A 3 5.22 55.87 -2.81
N ILE A 4 4.66 54.84 -3.43
CA ILE A 4 4.58 53.49 -2.86
C ILE A 4 5.94 52.80 -3.11
N LEU A 5 6.72 52.65 -2.05
CA LEU A 5 7.92 51.83 -2.04
C LEU A 5 7.51 50.35 -2.00
N LEU A 6 7.64 49.66 -3.13
CA LEU A 6 7.51 48.21 -3.19
C LEU A 6 8.78 47.57 -2.61
N VAL A 7 8.70 47.14 -1.35
CA VAL A 7 9.69 46.26 -0.72
C VAL A 7 9.54 44.89 -1.36
N SER A 8 10.52 44.50 -2.17
CA SER A 8 10.66 43.13 -2.67
C SER A 8 10.90 42.20 -1.48
N CYS A 9 9.88 41.44 -1.09
CA CYS A 9 10.05 40.31 -0.17
C CYS A 9 10.75 39.19 -0.96
N SER A 10 12.07 39.10 -0.81
CA SER A 10 12.82 37.90 -1.16
C SER A 10 12.54 36.86 -0.09
N THR A 11 11.46 36.10 -0.24
CA THR A 11 11.31 34.83 0.46
C THR A 11 12.25 33.84 -0.21
N SER A 12 13.41 33.65 0.43
CA SER A 12 14.16 32.41 0.30
C SER A 12 13.29 31.33 0.94
N ASP A 13 12.41 30.72 0.16
CA ASP A 13 11.77 29.49 0.57
C ASP A 13 12.84 28.42 0.47
N ASP A 14 13.44 28.14 1.63
CA ASP A 14 14.28 26.98 1.86
C ASP A 14 13.59 25.76 1.25
N ASP A 15 14.29 25.16 0.29
CA ASP A 15 13.98 23.90 -0.35
C ASP A 15 13.72 22.88 0.78
N VAL A 16 12.45 22.69 1.14
CA VAL A 16 12.03 21.54 1.93
C VAL A 16 12.25 20.36 1.00
N THR A 17 13.48 19.87 0.99
CA THR A 17 13.82 18.58 0.44
C THR A 17 13.03 17.61 1.30
N ALA A 18 11.82 17.29 0.86
CA ALA A 18 11.02 16.23 1.41
C ALA A 18 11.90 14.99 1.29
N ASN A 19 12.58 14.63 2.39
CA ASN A 19 13.36 13.41 2.44
C ASN A 19 12.38 12.29 2.11
N PRO A 20 12.46 11.63 0.94
CA PRO A 20 11.54 10.57 0.62
C PRO A 20 11.72 9.52 1.71
N GLN A 21 10.73 9.35 2.58
CA GLN A 21 10.82 8.40 3.68
C GLN A 21 11.15 7.04 3.10
N THR A 22 12.34 6.52 3.44
CA THR A 22 12.81 5.23 2.95
C THR A 22 11.80 4.15 3.33
N PRO A 23 11.28 3.34 2.40
CA PRO A 23 10.28 2.32 2.70
C PRO A 23 10.77 1.36 3.80
N THR A 24 9.99 1.22 4.88
CA THR A 24 10.33 0.34 6.02
C THR A 24 9.52 -0.94 5.98
N TYR A 25 9.74 -1.75 4.94
CA TYR A 25 9.06 -3.02 4.78
C TYR A 25 9.27 -3.96 5.98
N LYS A 26 8.17 -4.45 6.56
CA LYS A 26 8.15 -5.44 7.65
C LYS A 26 7.48 -6.72 7.18
N ASN A 27 7.98 -7.86 7.63
CA ASN A 27 7.36 -9.16 7.34
C ASN A 27 5.95 -9.22 7.94
N VAL A 28 5.02 -9.78 7.17
CA VAL A 28 3.64 -10.07 7.57
C VAL A 28 3.26 -11.47 7.10
N ASN A 29 2.29 -12.08 7.76
CA ASN A 29 1.72 -13.38 7.40
C ASN A 29 0.69 -13.25 6.28
N TYR A 30 -0.06 -12.16 6.24
CA TYR A 30 -1.00 -11.89 5.16
C TYR A 30 -1.13 -10.40 4.83
N VAL A 31 -1.59 -10.14 3.61
CA VAL A 31 -2.11 -8.84 3.16
C VAL A 31 -3.36 -9.12 2.35
N THR A 32 -4.49 -8.56 2.76
CA THR A 32 -5.74 -8.60 1.99
C THR A 32 -6.05 -7.21 1.50
N ILE A 33 -6.48 -7.11 0.25
CA ILE A 33 -6.91 -5.85 -0.36
C ILE A 33 -8.26 -6.07 -1.02
N THR A 34 -9.19 -5.15 -0.78
CA THR A 34 -10.55 -5.19 -1.32
C THR A 34 -10.88 -3.85 -1.96
N ASN A 35 -11.48 -3.88 -3.14
CA ASN A 35 -11.97 -2.70 -3.83
C ASN A 35 -13.39 -2.98 -4.34
N GLU A 36 -14.35 -2.21 -3.85
CA GLU A 36 -15.78 -2.34 -4.20
C GLU A 36 -16.22 -1.32 -5.26
N ASN A 37 -15.34 -0.42 -5.68
CA ASN A 37 -15.67 0.70 -6.56
C ASN A 37 -15.79 0.32 -8.05
N THR A 38 -15.68 -0.96 -8.39
CA THR A 38 -15.80 -1.49 -9.76
C THR A 38 -16.97 -2.46 -9.83
N GLY A 39 -17.60 -2.63 -11.01
CA GLY A 39 -18.83 -3.41 -11.22
C GLY A 39 -18.75 -4.87 -10.74
N GLY A 40 -19.03 -5.09 -9.45
CA GLY A 40 -18.96 -6.37 -8.74
C GLY A 40 -17.91 -6.40 -7.61
N GLY A 41 -16.88 -5.56 -7.67
CA GLY A 41 -15.80 -5.53 -6.69
C GLY A 41 -14.77 -6.65 -6.85
N SER A 42 -13.61 -6.48 -6.21
CA SER A 42 -12.52 -7.44 -6.25
C SER A 42 -11.78 -7.51 -4.92
N GLN A 43 -11.42 -8.73 -4.55
CA GLN A 43 -10.72 -9.05 -3.32
C GLN A 43 -9.53 -9.96 -3.63
N PHE A 44 -8.36 -9.58 -3.14
CA PHE A 44 -7.14 -10.38 -3.24
C PHE A 44 -6.60 -10.67 -1.85
N VAL A 45 -6.27 -11.93 -1.60
CA VAL A 45 -5.76 -12.43 -0.33
C VAL A 45 -4.36 -13.00 -0.55
N TYR A 46 -3.33 -12.23 -0.20
CA TYR A 46 -1.93 -12.67 -0.25
C TYR A 46 -1.57 -13.36 1.06
N LEU A 47 -1.23 -14.64 1.00
CA LEU A 47 -0.95 -15.47 2.17
C LEU A 47 0.46 -16.01 2.12
N LYS A 48 1.24 -15.82 3.18
CA LYS A 48 2.51 -16.49 3.33
C LYS A 48 2.29 -18.00 3.41
N SER A 49 3.14 -18.77 2.73
CA SER A 49 3.04 -20.23 2.70
C SER A 49 2.98 -20.82 4.12
N GLY A 50 2.04 -21.73 4.35
CA GLY A 50 1.77 -22.33 5.66
C GLY A 50 0.72 -21.61 6.51
N ILE A 51 0.23 -20.43 6.08
CA ILE A 51 -0.85 -19.69 6.75
C ILE A 51 -2.21 -20.10 6.17
N SER A 52 -3.20 -20.32 7.04
CA SER A 52 -4.57 -20.64 6.65
C SER A 52 -5.31 -19.39 6.17
N GLU A 53 -6.10 -19.50 5.11
CA GLU A 53 -6.98 -18.42 4.67
C GLU A 53 -7.93 -17.93 5.78
N SER A 54 -8.42 -18.85 6.62
CA SER A 54 -9.32 -18.52 7.74
C SER A 54 -8.68 -17.63 8.81
N SER A 55 -7.36 -17.43 8.78
CA SER A 55 -6.64 -16.54 9.69
C SER A 55 -6.47 -15.12 9.15
N ALA A 56 -6.81 -14.89 7.87
CA ALA A 56 -6.70 -13.57 7.27
C ALA A 56 -7.98 -12.77 7.48
N ASP A 57 -7.86 -11.63 8.16
CA ASP A 57 -8.92 -10.64 8.18
C ASP A 57 -9.11 -10.03 6.80
N ILE A 58 -10.36 -9.77 6.45
CA ILE A 58 -10.69 -9.14 5.17
C ILE A 58 -11.67 -8.01 5.39
N CYS A 59 -11.55 -6.97 4.58
CA CYS A 59 -12.57 -5.95 4.49
C CYS A 59 -13.89 -6.54 3.95
N TYR A 60 -14.99 -5.86 4.24
CA TYR A 60 -16.27 -6.18 3.63
C TYR A 60 -16.14 -6.16 2.10
N CYS A 61 -16.81 -7.13 1.45
CA CYS A 61 -17.07 -7.09 0.03
C CYS A 61 -18.46 -7.67 -0.21
N ASP A 62 -19.21 -7.08 -1.15
CA ASP A 62 -20.50 -7.60 -1.60
C ASP A 62 -20.42 -9.06 -2.11
N ALA A 63 -21.54 -9.77 -2.13
CA ALA A 63 -21.62 -11.17 -2.58
C ALA A 63 -21.19 -11.36 -4.05
N SER A 64 -21.27 -10.32 -4.88
CA SER A 64 -20.81 -10.34 -6.28
C SER A 64 -19.29 -10.18 -6.44
N CYS A 65 -18.56 -9.97 -5.34
CA CYS A 65 -17.13 -9.72 -5.33
C CYS A 65 -16.31 -10.94 -5.73
N SER A 66 -15.47 -10.75 -6.74
CA SER A 66 -14.47 -11.75 -7.10
C SER A 66 -13.43 -11.87 -6.00
N LYS A 67 -13.03 -13.09 -5.66
CA LYS A 67 -12.02 -13.37 -4.66
C LYS A 67 -10.92 -14.24 -5.24
N GLU A 68 -9.67 -13.80 -5.10
CA GLU A 68 -8.49 -14.55 -5.48
C GLU A 68 -7.54 -14.72 -4.29
N ILE A 69 -7.05 -15.94 -4.09
CA ILE A 69 -6.09 -16.27 -3.03
C ILE A 69 -4.74 -16.54 -3.68
N ILE A 70 -3.71 -15.84 -3.21
CA ILE A 70 -2.36 -15.87 -3.78
C ILE A 70 -1.40 -16.28 -2.67
N VAL A 71 -0.94 -17.53 -2.73
CA VAL A 71 0.06 -18.04 -1.79
C VAL A 71 1.46 -17.60 -2.23
N VAL A 72 2.23 -17.06 -1.30
CA VAL A 72 3.56 -16.46 -1.53
C VAL A 72 4.57 -17.03 -0.54
N SER A 73 5.84 -17.15 -0.95
CA SER A 73 6.91 -17.61 -0.07
C SER A 73 7.35 -16.54 0.93
N ASP A 74 7.24 -15.27 0.55
CA ASP A 74 7.57 -14.14 1.41
C ASP A 74 6.65 -12.95 1.13
N LEU A 75 6.34 -12.18 2.17
CA LEU A 75 5.38 -11.09 2.14
C LEU A 75 5.77 -10.02 3.15
N GLN A 76 5.81 -8.77 2.68
CA GLN A 76 6.19 -7.63 3.48
C GLN A 76 5.28 -6.44 3.20
N PHE A 77 4.96 -5.68 4.24
CA PHE A 77 4.13 -4.49 4.16
C PHE A 77 4.90 -3.27 4.69
N ASP A 78 4.75 -2.13 4.03
CA ASP A 78 5.23 -0.84 4.50
C ASP A 78 4.03 0.05 4.83
N GLN A 79 3.86 0.33 6.13
CA GLN A 79 2.73 1.10 6.64
C GLN A 79 2.79 2.58 6.26
N GLN A 80 3.97 3.12 5.91
CA GLN A 80 4.10 4.53 5.55
C GLN A 80 3.64 4.76 4.11
N SER A 81 4.16 3.95 3.18
CA SER A 81 3.82 4.08 1.76
C SER A 81 2.56 3.33 1.35
N LEU A 82 2.00 2.49 2.24
CA LEU A 82 0.88 1.58 1.95
C LEU A 82 1.17 0.70 0.72
N ASN A 83 2.44 0.34 0.55
CA ASN A 83 2.86 -0.64 -0.44
C ASN A 83 3.17 -1.94 0.27
N PHE A 84 2.96 -3.03 -0.45
CA PHE A 84 3.42 -4.34 -0.05
C PHE A 84 4.21 -4.99 -1.17
N ARG A 85 5.08 -5.91 -0.79
CA ARG A 85 5.87 -6.67 -1.74
C ARG A 85 5.90 -8.13 -1.37
N PHE A 86 5.94 -8.98 -2.39
CA PHE A 86 5.87 -10.42 -2.19
C PHE A 86 6.76 -11.17 -3.18
N LYS A 87 7.09 -12.42 -2.83
CA LYS A 87 7.76 -13.37 -3.69
C LYS A 87 6.88 -14.60 -3.84
N LYS A 88 6.64 -15.09 -5.06
CA LYS A 88 5.87 -16.33 -5.25
C LYS A 88 6.69 -17.54 -4.80
N SER A 89 7.97 -17.57 -5.17
CA SER A 89 8.95 -18.57 -4.74
C SER A 89 10.16 -17.91 -4.06
N PRO A 90 10.94 -18.62 -3.22
CA PRO A 90 12.06 -18.03 -2.48
C PRO A 90 13.14 -17.40 -3.37
N SER A 91 13.35 -17.96 -4.57
CA SER A 91 14.29 -17.49 -5.58
C SER A 91 13.82 -16.26 -6.35
N ASP A 92 12.54 -15.91 -6.27
CA ASP A 92 11.99 -14.83 -7.06
C ASP A 92 12.43 -13.46 -6.52
N ASN A 93 12.43 -12.47 -7.42
CA ASN A 93 12.50 -11.07 -7.02
C ASN A 93 11.17 -10.63 -6.40
N TYR A 94 11.21 -9.59 -5.56
CA TYR A 94 9.99 -9.00 -5.03
C TYR A 94 9.17 -8.35 -6.15
N THR A 95 7.87 -8.65 -6.16
CA THR A 95 6.86 -7.87 -6.87
C THR A 95 6.23 -6.91 -5.88
N THR A 96 6.24 -5.61 -6.20
CA THR A 96 5.63 -4.56 -5.36
C THR A 96 4.24 -4.22 -5.88
N ARG A 97 3.29 -4.01 -4.97
CA ARG A 97 1.92 -3.55 -5.28
C ARG A 97 1.53 -2.46 -4.26
N SER A 98 0.81 -1.46 -4.74
CA SER A 98 0.23 -0.43 -3.88
C SER A 98 -1.16 -0.84 -3.38
N SER A 99 -1.49 -0.40 -2.17
CA SER A 99 -2.79 -0.61 -1.53
C SER A 99 -3.53 0.69 -1.21
N ILE A 100 -3.07 1.85 -1.68
CA ILE A 100 -3.61 3.19 -1.33
C ILE A 100 -5.11 3.30 -1.65
N ASP A 101 -5.54 2.80 -2.80
CA ASP A 101 -6.95 2.87 -3.24
C ASP A 101 -7.78 1.64 -2.85
N TRP A 102 -7.27 0.81 -1.93
CA TRP A 102 -7.88 -0.46 -1.55
C TRP A 102 -8.10 -0.50 -0.04
N CYS A 103 -9.24 -1.04 0.38
CA CYS A 103 -9.40 -1.40 1.79
C CYS A 103 -8.44 -2.54 2.11
N THR A 104 -7.53 -2.31 3.06
CA THR A 104 -6.39 -3.19 3.29
C THR A 104 -6.40 -3.72 4.73
N ARG A 105 -6.19 -5.03 4.91
CA ARG A 105 -5.87 -5.66 6.20
C ARG A 105 -4.56 -6.43 6.09
N PHE A 106 -3.77 -6.44 7.16
CA PHE A 106 -2.50 -7.17 7.20
C PHE A 106 -2.15 -7.54 8.65
N GLN A 107 -1.42 -8.65 8.81
CA GLN A 107 -0.83 -9.10 10.08
C GLN A 107 0.34 -10.00 9.80
#